data_AF-A0A5C8MUL5-F1
#
_entry.id   AF-A0A5C8MUL5-F1
#
_cell.length_a   1.000
_cell.length_b   1.000
_cell.length_c   1.000
_cell.angle_alpha   90.00
_cell.angle_beta   90.00
_cell.angle_gamma   90.00
#
_symmetry.space_group_name_H-M   'P 1'
#
loop_
_entity.id
_entity.type
_entity.pdbx_description
1 polymer ?
#
loop_
_entity_poly.entity_id
_entity_poly.type
_entity_poly.pdbx_seq_one_letter_code
_entity_poly.pdbx_strand_id
1 'polypeptide(L)'
;MDIRAILKRVSHRDMIELAMSLIALDKKAKERALQFLEEKGYLNDKQLAQKYYHEYRDKFSETIDIISEFNMYGGGPQEEEYRAYENMEHILSLLEDGKLPDECREEMIHGLMEQYLEGNSGFDDDIWDWIEQIACEEEHWHLILSYLKRSNSTYDQSLMLKIYQHKLGDEDTYELMRMQQLTYGSDYWDYVQFLHRKGEVKKALDIAEQGLEKGQGALDTLY
;
A
#
# COMPACT_ATOMS: atom_id res chain seq x y z
N MET A 1 10.24 30.29 35.69
CA MET A 1 8.99 31.03 35.41
C MET A 1 7.89 30.02 35.19
N ASP A 2 6.83 30.01 36.01
CA ASP A 2 5.72 29.07 35.83
C ASP A 2 4.70 29.66 34.85
N ILE A 3 4.82 29.25 33.59
CA ILE A 3 3.93 29.71 32.52
C ILE A 3 2.46 29.32 32.76
N ARG A 4 2.20 28.20 33.46
CA ARG A 4 0.83 27.73 33.73
C ARG A 4 0.11 28.67 34.70
N ALA A 5 0.82 29.16 35.71
CA ALA A 5 0.27 30.14 36.65
C ALA A 5 -0.04 31.49 35.99
N ILE A 6 0.75 31.88 34.98
CA ILE A 6 0.53 33.11 34.21
C ILE A 6 -0.70 32.97 33.32
N LEU A 7 -0.79 31.89 32.53
CA LEU A 7 -1.92 31.65 31.60
C LEU A 7 -3.29 31.63 32.31
N LYS A 8 -3.36 31.16 33.57
CA LYS A 8 -4.60 31.20 34.38
C LYS A 8 -5.12 32.60 34.69
N ARG A 9 -4.30 33.64 34.52
CA ARG A 9 -4.64 35.05 34.80
C ARG A 9 -4.89 35.86 33.53
N VAL A 10 -4.61 35.28 32.36
CA VAL A 10 -4.78 35.91 31.05
C VAL A 10 -6.26 35.93 30.68
N SER A 11 -6.72 36.97 29.97
CA SER A 11 -8.11 37.07 29.56
C SER A 11 -8.45 36.00 28.52
N HIS A 12 -9.73 35.62 28.40
CA HIS A 12 -10.17 34.66 27.38
C HIS A 12 -9.76 35.12 25.96
N ARG A 13 -9.89 36.43 25.68
CA ARG A 13 -9.53 37.01 24.37
C ARG A 13 -8.05 36.83 24.06
N ASP A 14 -7.18 37.18 25.01
CA ASP A 14 -5.72 37.07 24.80
C ASP A 14 -5.27 35.62 24.74
N MET A 15 -5.97 34.70 25.43
CA MET A 15 -5.74 33.25 25.30
C MET A 15 -6.08 32.74 23.90
N ILE A 16 -7.19 33.19 23.30
CA ILE A 16 -7.53 32.86 21.91
C ILE A 16 -6.46 33.43 20.98
N GLU A 17 -6.05 34.69 21.16
CA GLU A 17 -5.04 35.33 20.31
C GLU A 17 -3.69 34.60 20.38
N LEU A 18 -3.27 34.20 21.58
CA LEU A 18 -2.08 33.36 21.76
C LEU A 18 -2.22 32.01 21.05
N ALA A 19 -3.36 31.32 21.20
CA ALA A 19 -3.59 30.05 20.53
C ALA A 19 -3.54 30.19 18.99
N MET A 20 -4.21 31.22 18.45
CA MET A 20 -4.22 31.50 17.01
C MET A 20 -2.82 31.80 16.47
N SER A 21 -2.00 32.56 17.22
CA SER A 21 -0.62 32.85 16.81
C SER A 21 0.26 31.60 16.84
N LEU A 22 0.13 30.72 17.85
CA LEU A 22 0.86 29.45 17.90
C LEU A 22 0.48 28.53 16.74
N ILE A 23 -0.83 28.41 16.44
CA ILE A 23 -1.34 27.59 15.33
C ILE A 23 -0.83 28.11 13.98
N ALA A 24 -0.72 29.43 13.81
CA ALA A 24 -0.24 30.03 12.57
C ALA A 24 1.27 29.82 12.34
N LEU A 25 2.06 29.65 13.41
CA LEU A 25 3.51 29.57 13.34
C LEU A 25 4.05 28.13 13.28
N ASP A 26 3.30 27.14 13.75
CA ASP A 26 3.80 25.78 13.93
C ASP A 26 2.81 24.72 13.45
N LYS A 27 3.22 23.90 12.47
CA LYS A 27 2.39 22.81 11.90
C LYS A 27 1.96 21.82 12.98
N LYS A 28 2.87 21.46 13.88
CA LYS A 28 2.60 20.52 14.98
C LYS A 28 1.60 21.09 15.99
N ALA A 29 1.64 22.39 16.25
CA ALA A 29 0.65 23.09 17.08
C ALA A 29 -0.72 23.10 16.41
N LYS A 30 -0.78 23.32 15.09
CA LYS A 30 -2.03 23.22 14.31
C LYS A 30 -2.63 21.80 14.38
N GLU A 31 -1.83 20.76 14.16
CA GLU A 31 -2.28 19.36 14.24
C GLU A 31 -2.81 19.02 15.62
N ARG A 32 -2.06 19.38 16.68
CA ARG A 32 -2.51 19.17 18.08
C ARG A 32 -3.79 19.93 18.41
N ALA A 33 -3.94 21.14 17.89
CA ALA A 33 -5.17 21.91 18.08
C ALA A 33 -6.35 21.25 17.38
N LEU A 34 -6.19 20.78 16.15
CA LEU A 34 -7.23 20.05 15.41
C LEU A 34 -7.62 18.76 16.11
N GLN A 35 -6.64 17.97 16.57
CA GLN A 35 -6.89 16.75 17.36
C GLN A 35 -7.67 17.06 18.65
N PHE A 36 -7.28 18.11 19.38
CA PHE A 36 -8.00 18.53 20.59
C PHE A 36 -9.44 18.95 20.27
N LEU A 37 -9.67 19.67 19.17
CA LEU A 37 -11.01 20.10 18.77
C LEU A 37 -11.90 18.92 18.35
N GLU A 38 -11.34 17.94 17.66
CA GLU A 38 -12.00 16.69 17.31
C GLU A 38 -12.43 15.91 18.57
N GLU A 39 -11.50 15.66 19.50
CA GLU A 39 -11.76 14.92 20.75
C GLU A 39 -12.83 15.58 21.64
N LYS A 40 -13.04 16.88 21.48
CA LYS A 40 -14.07 17.64 22.19
C LYS A 40 -15.37 17.78 21.41
N GLY A 41 -15.46 17.25 20.19
CA GLY A 41 -16.66 17.31 19.36
C GLY A 41 -16.95 18.71 18.80
N TYR A 42 -15.92 19.55 18.63
CA TYR A 42 -16.10 20.89 18.06
C TYR A 42 -16.04 20.91 16.53
N LEU A 43 -15.61 19.83 15.89
CA LEU A 43 -15.57 19.71 14.44
C LEU A 43 -16.84 19.05 13.92
N ASN A 44 -17.43 19.63 12.88
CA ASN A 44 -18.50 18.97 12.13
C ASN A 44 -17.91 18.01 11.07
N ASP A 45 -18.77 17.18 10.47
CA ASP A 45 -18.39 16.16 9.49
C ASP A 45 -17.56 16.71 8.32
N LYS A 46 -17.92 17.90 7.81
CA LYS A 46 -17.17 18.55 6.73
C LYS A 46 -15.76 18.95 7.17
N GLN A 47 -15.62 19.45 8.39
CA GLN A 47 -14.32 19.84 8.95
C GLN A 47 -13.46 18.61 9.26
N LEU A 48 -14.07 17.51 9.73
CA LEU A 48 -13.39 16.23 9.94
C LEU A 48 -12.89 15.65 8.62
N ALA A 49 -13.74 15.56 7.60
CA ALA A 49 -13.35 15.10 6.28
C ALA A 49 -12.20 15.95 5.71
N GLN A 50 -12.26 17.27 5.86
CA GLN A 50 -11.18 18.15 5.43
C GLN A 50 -9.87 17.91 6.22
N LYS A 51 -9.95 17.71 7.54
CA LYS A 51 -8.80 17.37 8.39
C LYS A 51 -8.13 16.09 7.90
N TYR A 52 -8.89 15.00 7.77
CA TYR A 52 -8.35 13.70 7.36
C TYR A 52 -7.78 13.73 5.94
N TYR A 53 -8.44 14.42 5.01
CA TYR A 53 -7.93 14.58 3.65
C TYR A 53 -6.58 15.33 3.65
N HIS A 54 -6.42 16.39 4.45
CA HIS A 54 -5.14 17.08 4.56
C HIS A 54 -4.05 16.21 5.21
N GLU A 55 -4.39 15.45 6.25
CA GLU A 55 -3.45 14.50 6.86
C GLU A 55 -2.97 13.45 5.85
N TYR A 56 -3.89 12.87 5.08
CA TYR A 56 -3.57 11.94 3.99
C TYR A 56 -2.59 12.58 2.99
N ARG A 57 -2.94 13.76 2.44
CA ARG A 57 -2.14 14.40 1.38
C ARG A 57 -0.73 14.73 1.83
N ASP A 58 -0.59 15.30 3.02
CA ASP A 58 0.71 15.68 3.57
C ASP A 58 1.58 14.44 3.82
N LYS A 59 1.01 13.41 4.45
CA LYS A 59 1.74 12.18 4.79
C LYS A 59 2.09 11.36 3.57
N PHE A 60 1.16 11.23 2.62
CA PHE A 60 1.37 10.44 1.41
C PHE A 60 2.45 11.09 0.53
N SER A 61 2.41 12.41 0.36
CA SER A 61 3.46 13.14 -0.36
C SER A 61 4.82 12.95 0.30
N GLU A 62 4.91 13.08 1.64
CA GLU A 62 6.17 12.85 2.37
C GLU A 62 6.68 11.41 2.20
N THR A 63 5.79 10.41 2.28
CA THR A 63 6.15 9.01 2.04
C THR A 63 6.71 8.80 0.64
N ILE A 64 6.06 9.34 -0.40
CA ILE A 64 6.54 9.20 -1.78
C ILE A 64 7.88 9.91 -1.97
N ASP A 65 8.06 11.10 -1.39
CA ASP A 65 9.35 11.82 -1.46
C ASP A 65 10.48 11.01 -0.81
N ILE A 66 10.23 10.41 0.36
CA ILE A 66 11.20 9.54 1.05
C ILE A 66 11.55 8.32 0.19
N ILE A 67 10.54 7.60 -0.32
CA ILE A 67 10.76 6.39 -1.12
C ILE A 67 11.52 6.73 -2.41
N SER A 68 11.19 7.84 -3.06
CA SER A 68 11.87 8.28 -4.28
C SER A 68 13.35 8.60 -4.01
N GLU A 69 13.67 9.25 -2.89
CA GLU A 69 15.06 9.47 -2.49
C GLU A 69 15.78 8.15 -2.20
N PHE A 70 15.10 7.19 -1.56
CA PHE A 70 15.67 5.86 -1.31
C PHE A 70 15.91 5.09 -2.62
N ASN A 71 14.98 5.14 -3.58
CA ASN A 71 15.13 4.56 -4.91
C ASN A 71 16.39 5.12 -5.60
N MET A 72 16.64 6.43 -5.49
CA MET A 72 17.80 7.09 -6.07
C MET A 72 19.14 6.61 -5.48
N TYR A 73 19.18 6.31 -4.18
CA TYR A 73 20.43 6.02 -3.47
C TYR A 73 20.62 4.56 -3.02
N GLY A 74 19.63 3.69 -3.21
CA GLY A 74 19.69 2.31 -2.72
C GLY A 74 19.30 2.15 -1.25
N GLY A 75 18.44 3.04 -0.75
CA GLY A 75 18.07 3.17 0.66
C GLY A 75 18.38 4.56 1.23
N GLY A 76 18.19 4.73 2.54
CA GLY A 76 18.41 6.02 3.20
C GLY A 76 18.44 5.92 4.72
N PRO A 77 18.33 7.06 5.43
CA PRO A 77 18.43 7.09 6.88
C PRO A 77 17.25 6.39 7.55
N GLN A 78 17.55 5.64 8.62
CA GLN A 78 16.57 4.83 9.35
C GLN A 78 15.40 5.67 9.91
N GLU A 79 15.66 6.91 10.32
CA GLU A 79 14.59 7.79 10.80
C GLU A 79 13.58 8.14 9.72
N GLU A 80 14.02 8.27 8.46
CA GLU A 80 13.12 8.57 7.34
C GLU A 80 12.31 7.34 6.96
N GLU A 81 12.96 6.17 7.00
CA GLU A 81 12.30 4.89 6.81
C GLU A 81 11.14 4.72 7.81
N TYR A 82 11.39 4.94 9.10
CA TYR A 82 10.34 4.88 10.13
C TYR A 82 9.22 5.87 9.89
N ARG A 83 9.51 7.09 9.43
CA ARG A 83 8.46 8.07 9.10
C ARG A 83 7.58 7.59 7.95
N ALA A 84 8.15 6.98 6.91
CA ALA A 84 7.38 6.45 5.79
C ALA A 84 6.40 5.37 6.27
N TYR A 85 6.86 4.44 7.12
CA TYR A 85 6.01 3.44 7.76
C TYR A 85 4.90 4.05 8.62
N GLU A 86 5.24 4.95 9.54
CA GLU A 86 4.26 5.62 10.42
C GLU A 86 3.20 6.40 9.61
N ASN A 87 3.64 7.04 8.52
CA ASN A 87 2.74 7.76 7.62
C ASN A 87 1.78 6.81 6.91
N MET A 88 2.27 5.69 6.37
CA MET A 88 1.43 4.71 5.69
C MET A 88 0.48 3.99 6.63
N GLU A 89 0.93 3.59 7.84
CA GLU A 89 0.07 3.00 8.86
C GLU A 89 -1.10 3.94 9.21
N HIS A 90 -0.82 5.24 9.38
CA HIS A 90 -1.84 6.24 9.63
C HIS A 90 -2.82 6.36 8.45
N ILE A 91 -2.32 6.45 7.21
CA ILE A 91 -3.16 6.56 6.01
C ILE A 91 -4.08 5.34 5.86
N LEU A 92 -3.53 4.14 6.02
CA LEU A 92 -4.28 2.88 5.93
C LEU A 92 -5.36 2.81 7.01
N SER A 93 -5.08 3.27 8.23
CA SER A 93 -6.11 3.35 9.30
C SER A 93 -7.25 4.32 8.94
N LEU A 94 -6.94 5.47 8.33
CA LEU A 94 -7.96 6.41 7.88
C LEU A 94 -8.82 5.81 6.76
N LEU A 95 -8.21 5.01 5.88
CA LEU A 95 -8.90 4.32 4.79
C LEU A 95 -9.81 3.21 5.33
N GLU A 96 -9.32 2.39 6.26
CA GLU A 96 -10.08 1.32 6.92
C GLU A 96 -11.29 1.87 7.71
N ASP A 97 -11.09 2.99 8.40
CA ASP A 97 -12.15 3.68 9.16
C ASP A 97 -13.19 4.39 8.26
N GLY A 98 -13.01 4.38 6.93
CA GLY A 98 -13.90 5.09 5.99
C GLY A 98 -13.83 6.61 6.11
N LYS A 99 -12.71 7.14 6.61
CA LYS A 99 -12.47 8.59 6.80
C LYS A 99 -11.92 9.26 5.53
N LEU A 100 -11.46 8.49 4.56
CA LEU A 100 -11.00 8.97 3.27
C LEU A 100 -12.01 8.63 2.16
N PRO A 101 -12.15 9.51 1.16
CA PRO A 101 -12.90 9.18 -0.05
C PRO A 101 -12.25 8.03 -0.81
N ASP A 102 -13.06 7.17 -1.44
CA ASP A 102 -12.55 6.03 -2.22
C ASP A 102 -11.72 6.47 -3.43
N GLU A 103 -11.96 7.67 -3.97
CA GLU A 103 -11.17 8.23 -5.07
C GLU A 103 -9.67 8.39 -4.73
N CYS A 104 -9.32 8.42 -3.43
CA CYS A 104 -7.92 8.46 -3.01
C CYS A 104 -7.18 7.14 -3.29
N ARG A 105 -7.88 6.01 -3.44
CA ARG A 105 -7.25 4.70 -3.63
C ARG A 105 -6.48 4.62 -4.95
N GLU A 106 -7.06 5.11 -6.04
CA GLU A 106 -6.38 5.16 -7.34
C GLU A 106 -5.14 6.07 -7.31
N GLU A 107 -5.24 7.24 -6.64
CA GLU A 107 -4.09 8.15 -6.45
C GLU A 107 -2.96 7.45 -5.69
N MET A 108 -3.30 6.72 -4.63
CA MET A 108 -2.31 5.97 -3.85
C MET A 108 -1.67 4.85 -4.66
N ILE A 109 -2.47 4.05 -5.37
CA ILE A 109 -1.98 2.95 -6.22
C ILE A 109 -1.04 3.50 -7.29
N HIS A 110 -1.39 4.61 -7.94
CA HIS A 110 -0.55 5.26 -8.93
C HIS A 110 0.81 5.65 -8.34
N GLY A 111 0.82 6.40 -7.24
CA GLY A 111 2.06 6.86 -6.62
C GLY A 111 2.95 5.71 -6.16
N LEU A 112 2.36 4.70 -5.52
CA LEU A 112 3.09 3.54 -5.02
C LEU A 112 3.63 2.64 -6.15
N MET A 113 2.83 2.36 -7.18
CA MET A 113 3.29 1.53 -8.31
C MET A 113 4.42 2.19 -9.11
N GLU A 114 4.45 3.52 -9.20
CA GLU A 114 5.59 4.22 -9.82
C GLU A 114 6.88 3.99 -9.03
N GLN A 115 6.82 4.06 -7.69
CA GLN A 115 7.98 3.80 -6.85
C GLN A 115 8.40 2.32 -6.87
N TYR A 116 7.44 1.39 -6.85
CA TYR A 116 7.69 -0.05 -6.94
C TYR A 116 8.41 -0.43 -8.24
N LEU A 117 7.98 0.13 -9.38
CA LEU A 117 8.60 -0.19 -10.67
C LEU A 117 9.99 0.42 -10.84
N GLU A 118 10.27 1.55 -10.18
CA GLU A 118 11.62 2.09 -10.09
C GLU A 118 12.51 1.17 -9.23
N GLY A 119 11.96 0.70 -8.11
CA GLY A 119 12.59 -0.21 -7.16
C GLY A 119 13.89 0.35 -6.57
N ASN A 120 14.67 -0.51 -5.90
CA ASN A 120 15.96 -0.18 -5.29
C ASN A 120 15.88 0.62 -3.96
N SER A 121 14.71 1.03 -3.50
CA SER A 121 14.58 1.67 -2.17
C SER A 121 14.68 0.70 -1.00
N GLY A 122 14.36 -0.59 -1.19
CA GLY A 122 14.19 -1.55 -0.10
C GLY A 122 12.78 -1.57 0.49
N PHE A 123 11.85 -0.76 -0.04
CA PHE A 123 10.43 -0.78 0.30
C PHE A 123 9.59 -1.67 -0.64
N ASP A 124 10.21 -2.42 -1.54
CA ASP A 124 9.49 -3.12 -2.62
C ASP A 124 8.39 -4.07 -2.09
N ASP A 125 8.70 -4.83 -1.03
CA ASP A 125 7.75 -5.73 -0.38
C ASP A 125 6.68 -4.94 0.41
N ASP A 126 7.06 -3.88 1.14
CA ASP A 126 6.13 -3.07 1.92
C ASP A 126 5.16 -2.27 1.04
N ILE A 127 5.65 -1.75 -0.09
CA ILE A 127 4.82 -1.08 -1.09
C ILE A 127 3.77 -2.06 -1.62
N TRP A 128 4.16 -3.30 -1.90
CA TRP A 128 3.23 -4.32 -2.34
C TRP A 128 2.17 -4.60 -1.27
N ASP A 129 2.58 -4.78 -0.01
CA ASP A 129 1.68 -4.99 1.13
C ASP A 129 0.69 -3.82 1.33
N TRP A 130 1.14 -2.58 1.13
CA TRP A 130 0.25 -1.41 1.19
C TRP A 130 -0.74 -1.39 0.03
N ILE A 131 -0.28 -1.69 -1.20
CA ILE A 131 -1.15 -1.75 -2.37
C ILE A 131 -2.24 -2.81 -2.19
N GLU A 132 -1.92 -3.97 -1.60
CA GLU A 132 -2.92 -5.01 -1.33
C GLU A 132 -3.99 -4.58 -0.32
N GLN A 133 -3.67 -3.68 0.61
CA GLN A 133 -4.62 -3.11 1.57
C GLN A 133 -5.45 -1.97 0.96
N ILE A 134 -4.89 -1.23 0.01
CA ILE A 134 -5.54 -0.10 -0.68
C ILE A 134 -6.50 -0.61 -1.76
N ALA A 135 -6.12 -1.63 -2.52
CA ALA A 135 -6.95 -2.20 -3.58
C ALA A 135 -8.13 -2.99 -3.01
N CYS A 136 -9.33 -2.75 -3.56
CA CYS A 136 -10.58 -3.31 -3.03
C CYS A 136 -11.60 -3.64 -4.12
N GLU A 137 -11.56 -2.92 -5.24
CA GLU A 137 -12.43 -3.14 -6.40
C GLU A 137 -11.67 -3.78 -7.57
N GLU A 138 -12.40 -4.34 -8.53
CA GLU A 138 -11.83 -5.01 -9.71
C GLU A 138 -10.96 -4.03 -10.52
N GLU A 139 -11.42 -2.80 -10.65
CA GLU A 139 -10.78 -1.69 -11.34
C GLU A 139 -9.40 -1.37 -10.77
N HIS A 140 -9.23 -1.44 -9.45
CA HIS A 140 -7.93 -1.24 -8.79
C HIS A 140 -6.93 -2.32 -9.21
N TRP A 141 -7.36 -3.58 -9.29
CA TRP A 141 -6.50 -4.69 -9.71
C TRP A 141 -6.14 -4.61 -11.19
N HIS A 142 -7.06 -4.18 -12.06
CA HIS A 142 -6.76 -3.91 -13.46
C HIS A 142 -5.76 -2.75 -13.63
N LEU A 143 -5.87 -1.71 -12.80
CA LEU A 143 -4.89 -0.62 -12.74
C LEU A 143 -3.51 -1.16 -12.37
N ILE A 144 -3.38 -1.95 -11.30
CA ILE A 144 -2.11 -2.57 -10.88
C ILE A 144 -1.54 -3.45 -12.00
N LEU A 145 -2.36 -4.29 -12.65
CA LEU A 145 -1.93 -5.10 -13.79
C LEU A 145 -1.39 -4.26 -14.94
N SER A 146 -1.94 -3.08 -15.19
CA SER A 146 -1.44 -2.17 -16.24
C SER A 146 0.00 -1.69 -15.96
N TYR A 147 0.37 -1.53 -14.69
CA TYR A 147 1.73 -1.23 -14.27
C TYR A 147 2.66 -2.43 -14.39
N LEU A 148 2.26 -3.59 -13.85
CA LEU A 148 3.08 -4.81 -13.90
C LEU A 148 3.40 -5.24 -15.34
N LYS A 149 2.47 -5.04 -16.28
CA LYS A 149 2.68 -5.30 -17.72
C LYS A 149 3.81 -4.46 -18.34
N ARG A 150 4.20 -3.35 -17.73
CA ARG A 150 5.33 -2.50 -18.19
C ARG A 150 6.68 -3.10 -17.79
N SER A 151 6.69 -4.00 -16.80
CA SER A 151 7.89 -4.67 -16.32
C SER A 151 8.17 -5.93 -17.13
N ASN A 152 9.46 -6.23 -17.29
CA ASN A 152 9.94 -7.51 -17.84
C ASN A 152 10.38 -8.49 -16.75
N SER A 153 10.11 -8.18 -15.47
CA SER A 153 10.49 -9.01 -14.32
C SER A 153 9.66 -10.30 -14.28
N THR A 154 10.31 -11.44 -14.04
CA THR A 154 9.64 -12.72 -13.79
C THR A 154 8.88 -12.71 -12.47
N TYR A 155 9.30 -11.89 -11.50
CA TYR A 155 8.59 -11.68 -10.26
C TYR A 155 7.24 -10.98 -10.51
N ASP A 156 7.24 -9.90 -11.29
CA ASP A 156 6.01 -9.16 -11.61
C ASP A 156 5.05 -10.01 -12.43
N GLN A 157 5.56 -10.85 -13.33
CA GLN A 157 4.75 -11.84 -14.04
C GLN A 157 4.08 -12.84 -13.08
N SER A 158 4.80 -13.27 -12.04
CA SER A 158 4.26 -14.14 -10.99
C SER A 158 3.18 -13.42 -10.15
N LEU A 159 3.36 -12.12 -9.87
CA LEU A 159 2.33 -11.31 -9.21
C LEU A 159 1.09 -11.15 -10.08
N MET A 160 1.23 -10.93 -11.39
CA MET A 160 0.10 -10.89 -12.31
C MET A 160 -0.72 -12.19 -12.27
N LEU A 161 -0.06 -13.35 -12.24
CA LEU A 161 -0.75 -14.64 -12.09
C LEU A 161 -1.54 -14.73 -10.78
N LYS A 162 -0.97 -14.29 -9.67
CA LYS A 162 -1.67 -14.23 -8.38
C LYS A 162 -2.89 -13.29 -8.43
N ILE A 163 -2.77 -12.13 -9.09
CA ILE A 163 -3.89 -11.20 -9.26
C ILE A 163 -5.03 -11.83 -10.06
N TYR A 164 -4.74 -12.38 -11.26
CA TYR A 164 -5.77 -13.03 -12.06
C TYR A 164 -6.45 -14.17 -11.29
N GLN A 165 -5.67 -14.98 -10.58
CA GLN A 165 -6.20 -16.13 -9.85
C GLN A 165 -7.03 -15.75 -8.60
N HIS A 166 -6.53 -14.83 -7.77
CA HIS A 166 -7.05 -14.65 -6.43
C HIS A 166 -7.80 -13.34 -6.22
N LYS A 167 -7.53 -12.32 -7.03
CA LYS A 167 -8.16 -11.00 -6.88
C LYS A 167 -9.27 -10.80 -7.91
N LEU A 168 -9.04 -11.23 -9.15
CA LEU A 168 -10.03 -11.12 -10.24
C LEU A 168 -10.85 -12.40 -10.44
N GLY A 169 -10.31 -13.57 -10.07
CA GLY A 169 -10.95 -14.86 -10.38
C GLY A 169 -11.02 -15.17 -11.89
N ASP A 170 -10.14 -14.56 -12.68
CA ASP A 170 -10.02 -14.78 -14.13
C ASP A 170 -9.18 -16.04 -14.40
N GLU A 171 -9.86 -17.18 -14.30
CA GLU A 171 -9.25 -18.50 -14.49
C GLU A 171 -8.70 -18.70 -15.91
N ASP A 172 -9.37 -18.16 -16.93
CA ASP A 172 -8.99 -18.32 -18.33
C ASP A 172 -7.67 -17.61 -18.62
N THR A 173 -7.55 -16.35 -18.18
CA THR A 173 -6.30 -15.59 -18.34
C THR A 173 -5.18 -16.18 -17.49
N TYR A 174 -5.47 -16.59 -16.25
CA TYR A 174 -4.51 -17.28 -15.40
C TYR A 174 -3.95 -18.52 -16.10
N GLU A 175 -4.81 -19.39 -16.62
CA GLU A 175 -4.40 -20.63 -17.25
C GLU A 175 -3.56 -20.39 -18.51
N LEU A 176 -3.98 -19.46 -19.35
CA LEU A 176 -3.26 -19.07 -20.57
C LEU A 176 -1.85 -18.55 -20.25
N MET A 177 -1.72 -17.71 -19.22
CA MET A 177 -0.42 -17.18 -18.80
C MET A 177 0.44 -18.23 -18.10
N ARG A 178 -0.15 -19.04 -17.21
CA ARG A 178 0.56 -20.05 -16.44
C ARG A 178 1.21 -21.08 -17.36
N MET A 179 0.53 -21.51 -18.42
CA MET A 179 1.10 -22.43 -19.42
C MET A 179 2.33 -21.85 -20.14
N GLN A 180 2.47 -20.53 -20.22
CA GLN A 180 3.62 -19.86 -20.83
C GLN A 180 4.78 -19.67 -19.83
N GLN A 181 4.53 -19.85 -18.53
CA GLN A 181 5.44 -19.56 -17.43
C GLN A 181 5.60 -20.78 -16.51
N LEU A 182 6.13 -21.88 -17.07
CA LEU A 182 6.46 -23.11 -16.35
C LEU A 182 7.97 -23.36 -16.39
N THR A 183 8.69 -22.82 -15.41
CA THR A 183 10.16 -22.94 -15.35
C THR A 183 10.60 -23.77 -14.14
N TYR A 184 10.11 -23.41 -12.96
CA TYR A 184 10.51 -24.02 -11.70
C TYR A 184 9.51 -25.08 -11.23
N GLY A 185 9.95 -26.06 -10.44
CA GLY A 185 9.06 -27.09 -9.89
C GLY A 185 7.83 -26.50 -9.16
N SER A 186 8.02 -25.35 -8.49
CA SER A 186 6.94 -24.59 -7.86
C SER A 186 5.89 -24.08 -8.85
N ASP A 187 6.28 -23.65 -10.06
CA ASP A 187 5.33 -23.17 -11.08
C ASP A 187 4.41 -24.30 -11.55
N TYR A 188 4.99 -25.49 -11.73
CA TYR A 188 4.23 -26.69 -12.06
C TYR A 188 3.31 -27.08 -10.91
N TRP A 189 3.82 -27.06 -9.66
CA TRP A 189 3.02 -27.41 -8.49
C TRP A 189 1.84 -26.46 -8.28
N ASP A 190 2.04 -25.16 -8.43
CA ASP A 190 0.96 -24.16 -8.36
C ASP A 190 -0.13 -24.44 -9.40
N TYR A 191 0.27 -24.82 -10.62
CA TYR A 191 -0.67 -25.15 -11.69
C TYR A 191 -1.40 -26.48 -11.42
N VAL A 192 -0.70 -27.49 -10.90
CA VAL A 192 -1.30 -28.75 -10.44
C VAL A 192 -2.37 -28.49 -9.39
N GLN A 193 -2.07 -27.66 -8.38
CA GLN A 193 -3.04 -27.32 -7.34
C GLN A 193 -4.26 -26.60 -7.92
N PHE A 194 -4.06 -25.67 -8.85
CA PHE A 194 -5.16 -25.00 -9.56
C PHE A 194 -6.05 -25.99 -10.32
N LEU A 195 -5.47 -26.86 -11.14
CA LEU A 195 -6.21 -27.87 -11.90
C LEU A 195 -6.94 -28.87 -11.00
N HIS A 196 -6.30 -29.25 -9.88
CA HIS A 196 -6.92 -30.11 -8.88
C HIS A 196 -8.15 -29.44 -8.24
N ARG A 197 -8.06 -28.14 -7.91
CA ARG A 197 -9.23 -27.37 -7.41
C ARG A 197 -10.38 -27.32 -8.42
N LYS A 198 -10.07 -27.29 -9.73
CA LYS A 198 -11.07 -27.38 -10.82
C LYS A 198 -11.60 -28.80 -11.06
N GLY A 199 -11.04 -29.82 -10.42
CA GLY A 199 -11.38 -31.23 -10.66
C GLY A 199 -10.79 -31.82 -11.95
N GLU A 200 -9.84 -31.12 -12.59
CA GLU A 200 -9.16 -31.57 -13.82
C GLU A 200 -8.01 -32.55 -13.51
N VAL A 201 -8.31 -33.63 -12.78
CA VAL A 201 -7.32 -34.55 -12.19
C VAL A 201 -6.32 -35.10 -13.21
N LYS A 202 -6.79 -35.48 -14.40
CA LYS A 202 -5.91 -36.03 -15.43
C LYS A 202 -4.88 -35.01 -15.91
N LYS A 203 -5.33 -33.78 -16.17
CA LYS A 203 -4.46 -32.70 -16.62
C LYS A 203 -3.49 -32.29 -15.52
N ALA A 204 -3.94 -32.29 -14.26
CA ALA A 204 -3.07 -32.07 -13.11
C ALA A 204 -1.93 -33.11 -13.05
N LEU A 205 -2.24 -34.40 -13.26
CA LEU A 205 -1.21 -35.44 -13.33
C LEU A 205 -0.23 -35.22 -14.50
N ASP A 206 -0.76 -34.92 -15.69
CA ASP A 206 0.07 -34.65 -16.88
C ASP A 206 1.01 -33.44 -16.66
N ILE A 207 0.58 -32.41 -15.92
CA ILE A 207 1.42 -31.26 -15.55
C ILE A 207 2.45 -31.64 -14.48
N ALA A 208 2.09 -32.45 -13.49
CA ALA A 208 3.04 -32.92 -12.48
C ALA A 208 4.18 -33.75 -13.09
N GLU A 209 3.85 -34.68 -13.99
CA GLU A 209 4.84 -35.47 -14.74
C GLU A 209 5.77 -34.57 -15.57
N GLN A 210 5.21 -33.58 -16.27
CA GLN A 210 6.02 -32.60 -17.00
C GLN A 210 6.94 -31.79 -16.09
N GLY A 211 6.48 -31.42 -14.89
CA GLY A 211 7.28 -30.71 -13.90
C GLY A 211 8.45 -31.54 -13.39
N LEU A 212 8.26 -32.84 -13.15
CA LEU A 212 9.34 -33.76 -12.76
C LEU A 212 10.39 -33.92 -13.87
N GLU A 213 9.99 -33.89 -15.13
CA GLU A 213 10.89 -34.03 -16.27
C GLU A 213 11.64 -32.74 -16.63
N LYS A 214 10.96 -31.58 -16.56
CA LYS A 214 11.43 -30.32 -17.16
C LYS A 214 11.64 -29.19 -16.14
N GLY A 215 11.06 -29.29 -14.96
CA GLY A 215 11.13 -28.26 -13.92
C GLY A 215 12.55 -28.08 -13.38
N GLN A 216 12.88 -26.85 -13.03
CA GLN A 216 14.15 -26.51 -12.39
C GLN A 216 13.91 -26.27 -10.89
N GLY A 217 14.68 -26.92 -10.01
CA GLY A 217 14.56 -26.74 -8.56
C GLY A 217 13.20 -27.15 -7.97
N ALA A 218 13.14 -27.30 -6.64
CA ALA A 218 11.91 -27.64 -5.90
C ALA A 218 11.11 -28.87 -6.41
N LEU A 219 11.78 -29.83 -7.07
CA LEU A 219 11.14 -31.01 -7.65
C LEU A 219 10.54 -31.96 -6.59
N ASP A 220 11.02 -31.87 -5.34
CA ASP A 220 10.49 -32.57 -4.18
C ASP A 220 9.03 -32.19 -3.87
N THR A 221 8.59 -30.99 -4.27
CA THR A 221 7.19 -30.56 -4.13
C THR A 221 6.21 -31.23 -5.10
N LEU A 222 6.72 -31.94 -6.12
CA LEU A 222 5.93 -32.61 -7.14
C LEU A 222 5.80 -34.14 -6.93
N TYR A 223 6.41 -34.68 -5.88
CA TYR A 223 6.37 -36.11 -5.51
C TYR A 223 5.14 -36.50 -4.68
#